data_AF-A0A7V8BPC2-F1
#
_entry.id   AF-A0A7V8BPC2-F1
#
_cell.length_a   1.000
_cell.length_b   1.000
_cell.length_c   1.000
_cell.angle_alpha   90.00
_cell.angle_beta   90.00
_cell.angle_gamma   90.00
#
_symmetry.space_group_name_H-M   'P 1'
#
loop_
_entity.id
_entity.type
_entity.pdbx_description
1 polymer ?
#
loop_
_entity_poly.entity_id
_entity_poly.type
_entity_poly.pdbx_seq_one_letter_code
_entity_poly.pdbx_strand_id
1 'polypeptide(L)'
;MRFKYILWDFLASAGTWVLFFAYRKKFIESPKFGYNIPFEINDDTLYRGLLIIPLYWIVMYTITGNYREVIIRSRLRDIVYAFNTSFLGVLILFFFLLLDDYVKEYTDYYKTFLVLFGLQFFLTTIPRYILTTQTKRKIQNRIIGFNTLVIGSNRRALDLYNELEGRKKSEGFIFKGFVKTEKDGEDMLGGHLAQLGGVSDIKRIISEQAIAEVIIAIETSEHHLLENIMNELEGERVNIKIIPDMYDIISGTVRVNHILGPPLIEIKTEIMPAWQQVVKRVIDVVFSLVVMILGFPVFFTIGVMVKLSSKGPVFYMQERIGWHGKPFRIIKFRSMRVDAEQNGPQLAKENDERVTRTGLFLRKTRLDELPQFFNVLVGDMSLVGPRPERQYFIDKIVQIAPQYRHLHKVRPGITSWGQVKYGYAENVEQMVERLKFDLLYIENISLAVDLKILIYTVLIMVQGRGK
;
A
#
# COMPACT_ATOMS: atom_id res chain seq x y z
N MET A 1 9.38 1.15 -18.95
CA MET A 1 9.53 2.59 -18.65
C MET A 1 10.10 2.87 -17.27
N ARG A 2 9.61 2.21 -16.20
CA ARG A 2 10.15 2.37 -14.83
C ARG A 2 11.68 2.22 -14.73
N PHE A 3 12.25 1.21 -15.40
CA PHE A 3 13.71 1.01 -15.45
C PHE A 3 14.49 2.23 -15.95
N LYS A 4 13.96 2.98 -16.94
CA LYS A 4 14.63 4.19 -17.43
C LYS A 4 14.72 5.27 -16.35
N TYR A 5 13.68 5.44 -15.54
CA TYR A 5 13.70 6.40 -14.44
C TYR A 5 14.72 5.99 -13.38
N ILE A 6 14.72 4.72 -12.97
CA ILE A 6 15.69 4.19 -11.99
C ILE A 6 17.12 4.40 -12.48
N LEU A 7 17.41 4.07 -13.73
CA LEU A 7 18.74 4.26 -14.33
C LEU A 7 19.17 5.73 -14.33
N TRP A 8 18.28 6.63 -14.76
CA TRP A 8 18.60 8.06 -14.78
C TRP A 8 18.76 8.65 -13.39
N ASP A 9 17.97 8.22 -12.41
CA ASP A 9 18.12 8.66 -11.02
C ASP A 9 19.43 8.17 -10.41
N PHE A 10 19.86 6.94 -10.75
CA PHE A 10 21.16 6.41 -10.34
C PHE A 10 22.30 7.27 -10.90
N LEU A 11 22.29 7.52 -12.21
CA LEU A 11 23.30 8.34 -12.88
C LEU A 11 23.31 9.79 -12.37
N ALA A 12 22.12 10.38 -12.17
CA ALA A 12 21.98 11.71 -11.59
C ALA A 12 22.58 11.77 -10.19
N SER A 13 22.27 10.79 -9.33
CA SER A 13 22.77 10.73 -7.95
C SER A 13 24.28 10.49 -7.89
N ALA A 14 24.82 9.67 -8.80
CA ALA A 14 26.25 9.48 -8.95
C ALA A 14 26.93 10.79 -9.39
N GLY A 15 26.37 11.48 -10.39
CA GLY A 15 26.85 12.78 -10.84
C GLY A 15 26.79 13.84 -9.74
N THR A 16 25.69 13.88 -8.96
CA THR A 16 25.57 14.75 -7.78
C THR A 16 26.71 14.50 -6.81
N TRP A 17 27.00 13.24 -6.49
CA TRP A 17 28.07 12.91 -5.55
C TRP A 17 29.45 13.35 -6.05
N VAL A 18 29.77 13.12 -7.33
CA VAL A 18 31.05 13.58 -7.92
C VAL A 18 31.20 15.10 -7.84
N LEU A 19 30.17 15.85 -8.25
CA LEU A 19 30.20 17.30 -8.23
C LEU A 19 30.24 17.85 -6.80
N PHE A 20 29.50 17.24 -5.88
CA PHE A 20 29.50 17.62 -4.48
C PHE A 20 30.84 17.29 -3.80
N PHE A 21 31.47 16.17 -4.14
CA PHE A 21 32.79 15.80 -3.64
C PHE A 21 33.85 16.80 -4.11
N ALA A 22 33.83 17.19 -5.39
CA ALA A 22 34.70 18.24 -5.91
C ALA A 22 34.48 19.59 -5.20
N TYR A 23 33.22 19.93 -4.90
CA TYR A 23 32.89 21.10 -4.08
C TYR A 23 33.50 21.01 -2.67
N ARG A 24 33.35 19.86 -1.98
CA ARG A 24 33.92 19.62 -0.64
C ARG A 24 35.45 19.77 -0.63
N LYS A 25 36.15 19.18 -1.60
CA LYS A 25 37.62 19.28 -1.70
C LYS A 25 38.08 20.73 -1.81
N LYS A 26 37.42 21.51 -2.68
CA LYS A 26 37.80 22.90 -2.96
C LYS A 26 37.41 23.88 -1.85
N PHE A 27 36.22 23.75 -1.28
CA PHE A 27 35.64 24.78 -0.39
C PHE A 27 35.60 24.40 1.09
N ILE A 28 35.77 23.12 1.44
CA ILE A 28 35.77 22.65 2.83
C ILE A 28 37.16 22.13 3.23
N GLU A 29 37.73 21.22 2.46
CA GLU A 29 39.01 20.61 2.81
C GLU A 29 40.20 21.57 2.56
N SER A 30 40.23 22.29 1.44
CA SER A 30 41.34 23.22 1.17
C SER A 30 41.50 24.31 2.25
N PRO A 31 40.41 24.94 2.77
CA PRO A 31 40.51 25.83 3.92
C PRO A 31 40.87 25.14 5.25
N LYS A 32 40.51 23.86 5.44
CA LYS A 32 40.87 23.08 6.64
C LYS A 32 42.37 22.83 6.73
N PHE A 33 42.99 22.46 5.60
CA PHE A 33 44.40 22.07 5.55
C PHE A 33 45.35 23.22 5.17
N GLY A 34 44.81 24.37 4.72
CA GLY A 34 45.59 25.58 4.44
C GLY A 34 46.30 25.58 3.08
N TYR A 35 46.04 24.60 2.22
CA TYR A 35 46.54 24.51 0.84
C TYR A 35 45.47 23.92 -0.09
N ASN A 36 45.60 24.15 -1.40
CA ASN A 36 44.67 23.61 -2.38
C ASN A 36 44.80 22.09 -2.47
N ILE A 37 43.73 21.38 -2.12
CA ILE A 37 43.64 19.93 -2.29
C ILE A 37 43.04 19.66 -3.67
N PRO A 38 43.79 19.07 -4.61
CA PRO A 38 43.28 18.79 -5.95
C PRO A 38 42.17 17.73 -5.90
N PHE A 39 41.24 17.81 -6.85
CA PHE A 39 40.29 16.73 -7.08
C PHE A 39 41.02 15.60 -7.78
N GLU A 40 41.17 14.47 -7.09
CA GLU A 40 41.76 13.25 -7.63
C GLU A 40 40.66 12.22 -7.90
N ILE A 41 40.66 11.66 -9.11
CA ILE A 41 39.70 10.63 -9.51
C ILE A 41 39.97 9.31 -8.76
N ASN A 42 41.21 9.07 -8.33
CA ASN A 42 41.63 7.87 -7.61
C ASN A 42 41.51 8.00 -6.08
N ASP A 43 40.50 8.70 -5.58
CA ASP A 43 40.23 8.80 -4.13
C ASP A 43 39.27 7.68 -3.68
N ASP A 44 39.71 6.82 -2.74
CA ASP A 44 38.90 5.74 -2.17
C ASP A 44 37.57 6.23 -1.58
N THR A 45 37.56 7.45 -1.03
CA THR A 45 36.36 8.07 -0.45
C THR A 45 35.34 8.40 -1.53
N LEU A 46 35.80 8.83 -2.70
CA LEU A 46 34.93 9.10 -3.85
C LEU A 46 34.26 7.81 -4.31
N TYR A 47 35.02 6.72 -4.46
CA TYR A 47 34.47 5.43 -4.89
C TYR A 47 33.50 4.80 -3.89
N ARG A 48 33.80 4.86 -2.58
CA ARG A 48 32.86 4.40 -1.53
C ARG A 48 31.55 5.18 -1.59
N GLY A 49 31.62 6.50 -1.73
CA GLY A 49 30.43 7.33 -1.88
C GLY A 49 29.66 7.08 -3.18
N LEU A 50 30.33 6.80 -4.29
CA LEU A 50 29.70 6.40 -5.55
C LEU A 50 28.93 5.07 -5.48
N LEU A 51 29.30 4.18 -4.57
CA LEU A 51 28.57 2.95 -4.33
C LEU A 51 27.35 3.20 -3.42
N ILE A 52 27.54 3.94 -2.33
CA ILE A 52 26.55 4.08 -1.26
C ILE A 52 25.48 5.13 -1.60
N ILE A 53 25.88 6.33 -2.06
CA ILE A 53 24.98 7.48 -2.22
C ILE A 53 23.92 7.25 -3.31
N PRO A 54 24.25 6.72 -4.51
CA PRO A 54 23.22 6.41 -5.50
C PRO A 54 22.24 5.33 -5.05
N LEU A 55 22.71 4.31 -4.32
CA LEU A 55 21.84 3.28 -3.76
C LEU A 55 20.87 3.87 -2.72
N TYR A 56 21.38 4.72 -1.83
CA TYR A 56 20.57 5.48 -0.88
C TYR A 56 19.46 6.27 -1.57
N TRP A 57 19.77 6.97 -2.65
CA TRP A 57 18.78 7.74 -3.40
C TRP A 57 17.72 6.86 -4.07
N ILE A 58 18.10 5.72 -4.67
CA ILE A 58 17.13 4.75 -5.22
C ILE A 58 16.18 4.26 -4.12
N VAL A 59 16.71 3.97 -2.93
CA VAL A 59 15.89 3.57 -1.78
C VAL A 59 14.94 4.69 -1.39
N MET A 60 15.42 5.93 -1.26
CA MET A 60 14.58 7.09 -0.93
C MET A 60 13.47 7.32 -1.95
N TYR A 61 13.75 7.26 -3.25
CA TYR A 61 12.74 7.38 -4.31
C TYR A 61 11.73 6.22 -4.28
N THR A 62 12.17 5.02 -3.92
CA THR A 62 11.29 3.85 -3.78
C THR A 62 10.34 4.02 -2.58
N ILE A 63 10.86 4.45 -1.42
CA ILE A 63 10.09 4.68 -0.20
C ILE A 63 9.03 5.76 -0.42
N THR A 64 9.41 6.88 -1.04
CA THR A 64 8.46 7.98 -1.34
C THR A 64 7.49 7.63 -2.47
N GLY A 65 7.62 6.44 -3.07
CA GLY A 65 6.73 5.93 -4.10
C GLY A 65 6.97 6.56 -5.47
N ASN A 66 8.12 7.18 -5.73
CA ASN A 66 8.42 7.86 -7.00
C ASN A 66 8.42 6.94 -8.24
N TYR A 67 8.52 5.63 -8.04
CA TYR A 67 8.49 4.64 -9.13
C TYR A 67 7.11 4.00 -9.35
N ARG A 68 6.07 4.37 -8.59
CA ARG A 68 4.69 3.88 -8.80
C ARG A 68 4.01 4.67 -9.94
N GLU A 69 3.30 4.01 -10.84
CA GLU A 69 2.46 4.70 -11.86
C GLU A 69 3.14 5.81 -12.68
N VAL A 70 4.43 5.67 -12.99
CA VAL A 70 5.26 6.69 -13.67
C VAL A 70 4.65 7.23 -14.98
N ILE A 71 3.78 6.46 -15.63
CA ILE A 71 3.20 6.76 -16.95
C ILE A 71 2.04 7.77 -16.86
N ILE A 72 1.27 7.75 -15.76
CA ILE A 72 0.03 8.53 -15.60
C ILE A 72 0.31 9.88 -14.88
N ARG A 73 1.55 10.10 -14.41
CA ARG A 73 1.91 11.26 -13.60
C ARG A 73 1.93 12.57 -14.39
N SER A 74 1.54 13.64 -13.70
CA SER A 74 1.72 14.99 -14.20
C SER A 74 3.15 15.48 -13.96
N ARG A 75 3.65 16.32 -14.89
CA ARG A 75 4.98 16.95 -14.81
C ARG A 75 5.16 17.75 -13.52
N LEU A 76 4.12 18.47 -13.09
CA LEU A 76 4.15 19.24 -11.84
C LEU A 76 4.28 18.33 -10.63
N ARG A 77 3.56 17.20 -10.63
CA ARG A 77 3.63 16.22 -9.54
C ARG A 77 5.01 15.58 -9.47
N ASP A 78 5.67 15.29 -10.59
CA ASP A 78 7.05 14.81 -10.61
C ASP A 78 8.03 15.82 -10.00
N ILE A 79 7.89 17.12 -10.31
CA ILE A 79 8.71 18.19 -9.73
C ILE A 79 8.50 18.28 -8.21
N VAL A 80 7.25 18.27 -7.76
CA VAL A 80 6.92 18.35 -6.32
C VAL A 80 7.48 17.13 -5.58
N TYR A 81 7.35 15.92 -6.13
CA TYR A 81 7.94 14.75 -5.50
C TYR A 81 9.47 14.75 -5.51
N ALA A 82 10.10 15.19 -6.60
CA ALA A 82 11.54 15.32 -6.68
C ALA A 82 12.06 16.34 -5.66
N PHE A 83 11.37 17.47 -5.51
CA PHE A 83 11.67 18.49 -4.50
C PHE A 83 11.58 17.89 -3.09
N ASN A 84 10.42 17.35 -2.70
CA ASN A 84 10.20 16.82 -1.35
C ASN A 84 11.15 15.67 -1.02
N THR A 85 11.40 14.77 -1.97
CA THR A 85 12.30 13.63 -1.75
C THR A 85 13.75 14.08 -1.66
N SER A 86 14.18 15.01 -2.50
CA SER A 86 15.55 15.55 -2.45
C SER A 86 15.78 16.35 -1.17
N PHE A 87 14.80 17.16 -0.75
CA PHE A 87 14.88 17.91 0.49
C PHE A 87 15.00 16.99 1.71
N LEU A 88 14.09 16.02 1.84
CA LEU A 88 14.12 15.06 2.95
C LEU A 88 15.38 14.19 2.90
N GLY A 89 15.79 13.74 1.72
CA GLY A 89 16.97 12.91 1.55
C GLY A 89 18.27 13.64 1.88
N VAL A 90 18.39 14.91 1.49
CA VAL A 90 19.55 15.74 1.87
C VAL A 90 19.51 16.10 3.35
N LEU A 91 18.33 16.32 3.95
CA LEU A 91 18.20 16.51 5.39
C LEU A 91 18.72 15.31 6.19
N ILE A 92 18.40 14.10 5.76
CA ILE A 92 18.94 12.89 6.39
C ILE A 92 20.46 12.82 6.20
N LEU A 93 20.96 12.98 4.97
CA LEU A 93 22.41 12.99 4.70
C LEU A 93 23.15 14.08 5.47
N PHE A 94 22.50 15.22 5.72
CA PHE A 94 23.06 16.31 6.49
C PHE A 94 23.40 15.85 7.91
N PHE A 95 22.45 15.21 8.61
CA PHE A 95 22.70 14.72 9.98
C PHE A 95 23.70 13.56 10.05
N PHE A 96 23.78 12.72 9.02
CA PHE A 96 24.64 11.53 9.05
C PHE A 96 26.04 11.72 8.44
N LEU A 97 26.23 12.70 7.55
CA LEU A 97 27.46 12.87 6.77
C LEU A 97 28.03 14.28 6.89
N LEU A 98 27.18 15.31 6.87
CA LEU A 98 27.64 16.71 6.82
C LEU A 98 27.78 17.34 8.21
N LEU A 99 27.20 16.77 9.26
CA LEU A 99 27.27 17.34 10.60
C LEU A 99 28.68 17.22 11.20
N ASP A 100 29.43 16.18 10.83
CA ASP A 100 30.81 15.93 11.28
C ASP A 100 31.86 16.63 10.40
N ASP A 101 31.44 17.41 9.41
CA ASP A 101 32.36 18.13 8.53
C ASP A 101 33.04 19.31 9.22
N TYR A 102 34.24 19.66 8.73
CA TYR A 102 34.92 20.86 9.21
C TYR A 102 34.19 22.12 8.74
N VAL A 103 33.86 22.99 9.68
CA VAL A 103 33.13 24.23 9.42
C VAL A 103 33.91 25.41 9.98
N LYS A 104 34.23 26.36 9.10
CA LYS A 104 34.91 27.61 9.49
C LYS A 104 33.89 28.64 9.99
N GLU A 105 32.74 28.73 9.34
CA GLU A 105 31.62 29.58 9.74
C GLU A 105 30.31 28.80 9.72
N TYR A 106 29.38 29.06 10.64
CA TYR A 106 28.06 28.41 10.64
C TYR A 106 27.30 28.57 9.31
N THR A 107 27.63 29.60 8.50
CA THR A 107 27.07 29.78 7.15
C THR A 107 27.42 28.64 6.19
N ASP A 108 28.52 27.91 6.43
CA ASP A 108 29.00 26.84 5.56
C ASP A 108 28.13 25.59 5.62
N TYR A 109 27.46 25.33 6.76
CA TYR A 109 26.45 24.26 6.85
C TYR A 109 25.29 24.52 5.88
N TYR A 110 24.76 25.75 5.85
CA TYR A 110 23.67 26.12 4.95
C TYR A 110 24.12 26.08 3.49
N LYS A 111 25.33 26.57 3.17
CA LYS A 111 25.88 26.51 1.80
C LYS A 111 26.02 25.07 1.32
N THR A 112 26.61 24.20 2.14
CA THR A 112 26.86 22.79 1.80
C THR A 112 25.55 22.04 1.61
N PHE A 113 24.57 22.26 2.49
CA PHE A 113 23.22 21.73 2.35
C PHE A 113 22.57 22.19 1.03
N LEU A 114 22.59 23.50 0.74
CA LEU A 114 21.96 24.07 -0.46
C LEU A 114 22.63 23.60 -1.75
N VAL A 115 23.96 23.45 -1.75
CA VAL A 115 24.70 22.91 -2.90
C VAL A 115 24.32 21.46 -3.16
N LEU A 116 24.34 20.60 -2.13
CA LEU A 116 23.96 19.20 -2.28
C LEU A 116 22.49 19.06 -2.72
N PHE A 117 21.59 19.82 -2.09
CA PHE A 117 20.17 19.86 -2.44
C PHE A 117 19.95 20.33 -3.89
N GLY A 118 20.58 21.44 -4.29
CA GLY A 118 20.47 22.00 -5.63
C GLY A 118 20.97 21.01 -6.68
N LEU A 119 22.17 20.46 -6.49
CA LEU A 119 22.73 19.46 -7.39
C LEU A 119 21.78 18.26 -7.54
N GLN A 120 21.34 17.66 -6.42
CA GLN A 120 20.45 16.50 -6.48
C GLN A 120 19.12 16.82 -7.14
N PHE A 121 18.49 17.93 -6.76
CA PHE A 121 17.19 18.32 -7.26
C PHE A 121 17.23 18.58 -8.77
N PHE A 122 18.18 19.37 -9.26
CA PHE A 122 18.25 19.71 -10.69
C PHE A 122 18.71 18.53 -11.55
N LEU A 123 19.74 17.79 -11.12
CA LEU A 123 20.23 16.62 -11.87
C LEU A 123 19.19 15.50 -11.95
N THR A 124 18.29 15.39 -10.98
CA THR A 124 17.18 14.42 -11.02
C THR A 124 15.99 14.96 -11.82
N THR A 125 15.61 16.22 -11.59
CA THR A 125 14.36 16.78 -12.14
C THR A 125 14.45 17.02 -13.64
N ILE A 126 15.61 17.46 -14.17
CA ILE A 126 15.75 17.75 -15.60
C ILE A 126 15.58 16.48 -16.46
N PRO A 127 16.31 15.37 -16.24
CA PRO A 127 16.09 14.13 -16.98
C PRO A 127 14.67 13.59 -16.82
N ARG A 128 14.10 13.62 -15.60
CA ARG A 128 12.72 13.18 -15.36
C ARG A 128 11.72 14.02 -16.15
N TYR A 129 11.87 15.35 -16.17
CA TYR A 129 11.00 16.24 -16.95
C TYR A 129 11.03 15.89 -18.44
N ILE A 130 12.22 15.61 -18.99
CA ILE A 130 12.39 15.21 -20.39
C ILE A 130 11.70 13.86 -20.63
N LEU A 131 11.95 12.86 -19.80
CA LEU A 131 11.34 11.52 -19.91
C LEU A 131 9.81 11.56 -19.80
N THR A 132 9.27 12.29 -18.82
CA THR A 132 7.83 12.46 -18.62
C THR A 132 7.22 13.18 -19.82
N THR A 133 7.91 14.19 -20.38
CA THR A 133 7.44 14.91 -21.56
C THR A 133 7.43 14.03 -22.81
N GLN A 134 8.50 13.26 -23.05
CA GLN A 134 8.56 12.32 -24.17
C GLN A 134 7.49 11.23 -24.04
N THR A 135 7.30 10.69 -22.84
CA THR A 135 6.26 9.68 -22.55
C THR A 135 4.87 10.24 -22.81
N LYS A 136 4.57 11.43 -22.29
CA LYS A 136 3.28 12.09 -22.50
C LYS A 136 3.02 12.40 -23.98
N ARG A 137 4.05 12.80 -24.75
CA ARG A 137 3.92 12.98 -26.20
C ARG A 137 3.59 11.68 -26.92
N LYS A 138 4.23 10.56 -26.54
CA LYS A 138 3.92 9.24 -27.11
C LYS A 138 2.49 8.81 -26.81
N ILE A 139 2.00 9.11 -25.61
CA ILE A 139 0.60 8.88 -25.22
C ILE A 139 -0.36 9.74 -26.04
N GLN A 140 -0.10 11.05 -26.12
CA GLN A 140 -0.91 11.99 -26.88
C GLN A 140 -1.00 11.64 -28.37
N ASN A 141 0.06 11.03 -28.91
CA ASN A 141 0.14 10.57 -30.30
C ASN A 141 -0.31 9.11 -30.48
N ARG A 142 -0.96 8.48 -29.50
CA ARG A 142 -1.45 7.07 -29.54
C ARG A 142 -0.37 6.00 -29.81
N ILE A 143 0.91 6.30 -29.60
CA ILE A 143 2.01 5.33 -29.76
C ILE A 143 2.05 4.37 -28.57
N ILE A 144 1.73 4.88 -27.38
CA ILE A 144 1.64 4.11 -26.14
C ILE A 144 0.29 4.43 -25.52
N GLY A 145 -0.39 3.42 -24.99
CA GLY A 145 -1.62 3.61 -24.26
C GLY A 145 -1.88 2.43 -23.33
N PHE A 146 -3.09 2.41 -22.79
CA PHE A 146 -3.58 1.47 -21.83
C PHE A 146 -4.75 0.75 -22.46
N ASN A 147 -4.71 -0.58 -22.49
CA ASN A 147 -5.84 -1.35 -22.98
C ASN A 147 -7.05 -1.08 -22.09
N THR A 148 -8.11 -0.56 -22.69
CA THR A 148 -9.29 -0.04 -21.99
C THR A 148 -10.51 -0.89 -22.32
N LEU A 149 -11.22 -1.31 -21.28
CA LEU A 149 -12.52 -1.96 -21.37
C LEU A 149 -13.61 -0.96 -20.95
N VAL A 150 -14.69 -0.88 -21.72
CA VAL A 150 -15.89 -0.11 -21.33
C VAL A 150 -16.94 -1.06 -20.79
N ILE A 151 -17.57 -0.73 -19.66
CA ILE A 151 -18.71 -1.48 -19.11
C ILE A 151 -19.95 -0.61 -19.28
N GLY A 152 -20.93 -1.13 -20.02
CA GLY A 152 -22.11 -0.40 -20.49
C GLY A 152 -22.03 -0.14 -21.99
N SER A 153 -23.21 -0.12 -22.64
CA SER A 153 -23.37 0.13 -24.08
C SER A 153 -24.40 1.21 -24.40
N ASN A 154 -24.84 1.93 -23.36
CA ASN A 154 -25.78 3.05 -23.46
C ASN A 154 -25.17 4.28 -24.19
N ARG A 155 -26.00 5.32 -24.32
CA ARG A 155 -25.61 6.59 -24.95
C ARG A 155 -24.47 7.30 -24.22
N ARG A 156 -24.39 7.25 -22.88
CA ARG A 156 -23.29 7.85 -22.12
C ARG A 156 -21.95 7.20 -22.47
N ALA A 157 -21.95 5.88 -22.63
CA ALA A 157 -20.77 5.12 -23.03
C ALA A 157 -20.33 5.47 -24.46
N LEU A 158 -21.28 5.62 -25.40
CA LEU A 158 -20.99 6.06 -26.77
C LEU A 158 -20.46 7.50 -26.82
N ASP A 159 -21.11 8.43 -26.11
CA ASP A 159 -20.69 9.84 -26.06
C ASP A 159 -19.28 9.97 -25.47
N LEU A 160 -18.99 9.22 -24.39
CA LEU A 160 -17.65 9.14 -23.80
C LEU A 160 -16.62 8.60 -24.80
N TYR A 161 -16.95 7.49 -25.47
CA TYR A 161 -16.06 6.89 -26.48
C TYR A 161 -15.74 7.90 -27.60
N ASN A 162 -16.77 8.54 -28.16
CA ASN A 162 -16.62 9.53 -29.23
C ASN A 162 -15.81 10.75 -28.77
N GLU A 163 -16.03 11.22 -27.54
CA GLU A 163 -15.25 12.33 -26.99
C GLU A 163 -13.77 11.97 -26.81
N LEU A 164 -13.47 10.79 -26.27
CA LEU A 164 -12.10 10.34 -26.03
C LEU A 164 -11.36 10.01 -27.33
N GLU A 165 -12.03 9.34 -28.27
CA GLU A 165 -11.44 8.94 -29.55
C GLU A 165 -11.33 10.14 -30.52
N GLY A 166 -12.28 11.07 -30.49
CA GLY A 166 -12.29 12.27 -31.34
C GLY A 166 -11.22 13.32 -30.97
N ARG A 167 -10.55 13.18 -29.83
CA ARG A 167 -9.52 14.13 -29.39
C ARG A 167 -8.25 14.05 -30.24
N LYS A 168 -7.70 15.23 -30.57
CA LYS A 168 -6.40 15.37 -31.25
C LYS A 168 -5.24 14.84 -30.39
N LYS A 169 -5.33 15.01 -29.07
CA LYS A 169 -4.34 14.53 -28.10
C LYS A 169 -4.99 13.44 -27.27
N SER A 170 -4.58 12.20 -27.49
CA SER A 170 -5.10 11.06 -26.73
C SER A 170 -4.68 11.15 -25.26
N GLU A 171 -5.57 10.67 -24.39
CA GLU A 171 -5.29 10.50 -22.96
C GLU A 171 -4.64 9.14 -22.66
N GLY A 172 -4.47 8.31 -23.70
CA GLY A 172 -3.83 7.01 -23.62
C GLY A 172 -4.80 5.84 -23.60
N PHE A 173 -6.11 6.05 -23.69
CA PHE A 173 -7.07 4.96 -23.81
C PHE A 173 -6.91 4.24 -25.15
N ILE A 174 -6.79 2.91 -25.11
CA ILE A 174 -6.81 2.03 -26.27
C ILE A 174 -7.98 1.07 -26.06
N PHE A 175 -9.14 1.43 -26.60
CA PHE A 175 -10.35 0.64 -26.44
C PHE A 175 -10.22 -0.73 -27.11
N LYS A 176 -10.37 -1.80 -26.31
CA LYS A 176 -10.33 -3.19 -26.80
C LYS A 176 -11.71 -3.77 -27.06
N GLY A 177 -12.72 -3.22 -26.41
CA GLY A 177 -14.10 -3.65 -26.54
C GLY A 177 -14.96 -3.14 -25.39
N PHE A 178 -16.20 -3.62 -25.35
CA PHE A 178 -17.13 -3.31 -24.27
C PHE A 178 -17.81 -4.58 -23.74
N VAL A 179 -18.33 -4.46 -22.52
CA VAL A 179 -19.18 -5.45 -21.86
C VAL A 179 -20.57 -4.87 -21.72
N LYS A 180 -21.58 -5.65 -22.13
CA LYS A 180 -22.98 -5.26 -22.06
C LYS A 180 -23.54 -5.54 -20.66
N THR A 181 -24.31 -4.62 -20.08
CA THR A 181 -25.09 -4.88 -18.86
C THR A 181 -26.40 -5.58 -19.23
N GLU A 182 -26.98 -6.38 -18.34
CA GLU A 182 -28.20 -7.15 -18.61
C GLU A 182 -29.42 -6.28 -19.00
N LYS A 183 -29.38 -4.97 -18.68
CA LYS A 183 -30.44 -3.99 -18.95
C LYS A 183 -30.10 -2.94 -20.00
N ASP A 184 -28.90 -2.98 -20.59
CA ASP A 184 -28.58 -2.12 -21.72
C ASP A 184 -29.62 -2.37 -22.83
N GLY A 185 -30.36 -1.33 -23.21
CA GLY A 185 -31.35 -1.38 -24.30
C GLY A 185 -30.72 -1.61 -25.68
N GLU A 186 -31.02 -0.72 -26.63
CA GLU A 186 -30.32 -0.72 -27.93
C GLU A 186 -28.81 -0.58 -27.71
N ASP A 187 -28.04 -1.49 -28.29
CA ASP A 187 -26.59 -1.47 -28.26
C ASP A 187 -26.07 -0.31 -29.13
N MET A 188 -25.70 0.79 -28.50
CA MET A 188 -25.20 1.98 -29.17
C MET A 188 -23.70 1.88 -29.50
N LEU A 189 -23.00 0.89 -28.92
CA LEU A 189 -21.54 0.78 -28.96
C LEU A 189 -21.05 -0.32 -29.91
N GLY A 190 -21.89 -1.31 -30.24
CA GLY A 190 -21.59 -2.44 -31.12
C GLY A 190 -21.19 -2.05 -32.55
N GLY A 191 -21.48 -0.83 -32.99
CA GLY A 191 -20.99 -0.29 -34.27
C GLY A 191 -19.55 0.27 -34.22
N HIS A 192 -18.99 0.47 -33.03
CA HIS A 192 -17.71 1.15 -32.82
C HIS A 192 -16.67 0.27 -32.11
N LEU A 193 -17.10 -0.61 -31.21
CA LEU A 193 -16.25 -1.51 -30.45
C LEU A 193 -16.80 -2.94 -30.48
N ALA A 194 -15.91 -3.92 -30.35
CA ALA A 194 -16.31 -5.32 -30.23
C ALA A 194 -16.95 -5.59 -28.87
N GLN A 195 -18.08 -6.31 -28.85
CA GLN A 195 -18.67 -6.84 -27.63
C GLN A 195 -17.86 -8.06 -27.16
N LEU A 196 -17.31 -8.00 -25.94
CA LEU A 196 -16.39 -9.03 -25.42
C LEU A 196 -17.07 -10.03 -24.46
N GLY A 197 -18.28 -9.74 -23.98
CA GLY A 197 -19.04 -10.60 -23.09
C GLY A 197 -20.01 -9.83 -22.18
N GLY A 198 -20.44 -10.50 -21.10
CA GLY A 198 -21.26 -9.92 -20.03
C GLY A 198 -20.44 -9.55 -18.78
N VAL A 199 -21.12 -9.05 -17.74
CA VAL A 199 -20.49 -8.64 -16.47
C VAL A 199 -19.75 -9.81 -15.79
N SER A 200 -20.25 -11.02 -15.91
CA SER A 200 -19.62 -12.24 -15.38
C SER A 200 -18.31 -12.63 -16.10
N ASP A 201 -18.07 -12.13 -17.31
CA ASP A 201 -16.87 -12.41 -18.10
C ASP A 201 -15.71 -11.45 -17.80
N ILE A 202 -15.91 -10.41 -16.99
CA ILE A 202 -14.95 -9.32 -16.77
C ILE A 202 -13.55 -9.84 -16.40
N LYS A 203 -13.44 -10.78 -15.44
CA LYS A 203 -12.15 -11.34 -15.01
C LYS A 203 -11.41 -12.03 -16.15
N ARG A 204 -12.14 -12.82 -16.94
CA ARG A 204 -11.59 -13.52 -18.11
C ARG A 204 -11.10 -12.51 -19.15
N ILE A 205 -11.93 -11.53 -19.49
CA ILE A 205 -11.61 -10.47 -20.47
C ILE A 205 -10.38 -9.67 -20.04
N ILE A 206 -10.28 -9.29 -18.76
CA ILE A 206 -9.14 -8.55 -18.23
C ILE A 206 -7.84 -9.32 -18.47
N SER A 207 -7.85 -10.63 -18.20
CA SER A 207 -6.68 -11.49 -18.38
C SER A 207 -6.31 -11.70 -19.86
N GLU A 208 -7.29 -12.00 -20.71
CA GLU A 208 -7.08 -12.32 -22.14
C GLU A 208 -6.64 -11.09 -22.95
N GLN A 209 -7.24 -9.93 -22.70
CA GLN A 209 -6.97 -8.70 -23.43
C GLN A 209 -5.91 -7.82 -22.77
N ALA A 210 -5.31 -8.29 -21.66
CA ALA A 210 -4.37 -7.54 -20.83
C ALA A 210 -4.89 -6.12 -20.52
N ILE A 211 -6.16 -6.04 -20.07
CA ILE A 211 -6.81 -4.77 -19.76
C ILE A 211 -6.08 -4.11 -18.59
N ALA A 212 -5.79 -2.82 -18.73
CA ALA A 212 -5.15 -2.01 -17.71
C ALA A 212 -6.12 -0.98 -17.10
N GLU A 213 -7.13 -0.56 -17.87
CA GLU A 213 -8.13 0.41 -17.43
C GLU A 213 -9.55 -0.08 -17.74
N VAL A 214 -10.45 0.12 -16.79
CA VAL A 214 -11.88 -0.17 -16.93
C VAL A 214 -12.65 1.13 -16.74
N ILE A 215 -13.50 1.47 -17.69
CA ILE A 215 -14.41 2.62 -17.58
C ILE A 215 -15.84 2.09 -17.40
N ILE A 216 -16.43 2.38 -16.26
CA ILE A 216 -17.83 2.07 -15.95
C ILE A 216 -18.67 3.24 -16.44
N ALA A 217 -19.43 3.00 -17.49
CA ALA A 217 -20.28 3.96 -18.17
C ALA A 217 -21.74 3.47 -18.16
N ILE A 218 -22.27 3.26 -16.96
CA ILE A 218 -23.66 2.81 -16.75
C ILE A 218 -24.60 4.00 -16.51
N GLU A 219 -25.90 3.78 -16.65
CA GLU A 219 -26.90 4.80 -16.30
C GLU A 219 -27.12 4.89 -14.79
N THR A 220 -27.61 6.03 -14.30
CA THR A 220 -27.97 6.22 -12.88
C THR A 220 -28.96 5.15 -12.39
N SER A 221 -29.88 4.73 -13.27
CA SER A 221 -30.85 3.66 -13.01
C SER A 221 -30.19 2.29 -12.75
N GLU A 222 -28.98 2.11 -13.27
CA GLU A 222 -28.20 0.88 -13.21
C GLU A 222 -27.17 0.87 -12.07
N HIS A 223 -27.14 1.91 -11.22
CA HIS A 223 -26.19 1.98 -10.11
C HIS A 223 -26.26 0.79 -9.13
N HIS A 224 -27.39 0.08 -9.08
CA HIS A 224 -27.51 -1.18 -8.34
C HIS A 224 -26.56 -2.28 -8.86
N LEU A 225 -26.15 -2.23 -10.14
CA LEU A 225 -25.18 -3.15 -10.74
C LEU A 225 -23.73 -2.78 -10.40
N LEU A 226 -23.48 -1.56 -9.93
CA LEU A 226 -22.13 -1.10 -9.60
C LEU A 226 -21.49 -1.98 -8.53
N GLU A 227 -22.27 -2.45 -7.55
CA GLU A 227 -21.78 -3.40 -6.54
C GLU A 227 -21.32 -4.72 -7.17
N ASN A 228 -22.11 -5.29 -8.08
CA ASN A 228 -21.75 -6.52 -8.78
C ASN A 228 -20.50 -6.33 -9.67
N ILE A 229 -20.42 -5.23 -10.42
CA ILE A 229 -19.26 -4.90 -11.25
C ILE A 229 -18.01 -4.71 -10.38
N MET A 230 -18.12 -3.97 -9.27
CA MET A 230 -17.01 -3.75 -8.35
C MET A 230 -16.53 -5.04 -7.70
N ASN A 231 -17.44 -5.98 -7.40
CA ASN A 231 -17.10 -7.31 -6.88
C ASN A 231 -16.36 -8.16 -7.93
N GLU A 232 -16.74 -8.08 -9.21
CA GLU A 232 -16.02 -8.78 -10.29
C GLU A 232 -14.65 -8.14 -10.60
N LEU A 233 -14.51 -6.84 -10.38
CA LEU A 233 -13.23 -6.14 -10.49
C LEU A 233 -12.36 -6.31 -9.23
N GLU A 234 -12.90 -6.82 -8.13
CA GLU A 234 -12.18 -6.94 -6.88
C GLU A 234 -11.05 -7.98 -6.97
N GLY A 235 -9.84 -7.56 -6.61
CA GLY A 235 -8.64 -8.40 -6.70
C GLY A 235 -7.88 -8.28 -8.02
N GLU A 236 -8.51 -7.71 -9.05
CA GLU A 236 -7.86 -7.42 -10.33
C GLU A 236 -6.98 -6.17 -10.24
N ARG A 237 -5.87 -6.15 -10.98
CA ARG A 237 -4.91 -5.02 -11.00
C ARG A 237 -5.24 -4.04 -12.12
N VAL A 238 -6.48 -3.54 -12.14
CA VAL A 238 -6.96 -2.57 -13.13
C VAL A 238 -7.32 -1.24 -12.48
N ASN A 239 -7.12 -0.15 -13.22
CA ASN A 239 -7.59 1.16 -12.80
C ASN A 239 -9.05 1.34 -13.19
N ILE A 240 -9.89 1.63 -12.20
CA ILE A 240 -11.34 1.76 -12.40
C ILE A 240 -11.69 3.24 -12.47
N LYS A 241 -12.35 3.63 -13.57
CA LYS A 241 -12.86 4.98 -13.80
C LYS A 241 -14.38 4.92 -13.96
N ILE A 242 -15.10 5.87 -13.38
CA ILE A 242 -16.56 5.94 -13.45
C ILE A 242 -16.97 7.31 -13.99
N ILE A 243 -18.00 7.34 -14.84
CA ILE A 243 -18.63 8.62 -15.23
C ILE A 243 -19.47 9.13 -14.04
N PRO A 244 -19.16 10.30 -13.44
CA PRO A 244 -19.94 10.89 -12.37
C PRO A 244 -21.33 11.29 -12.88
N ASP A 245 -22.31 11.26 -11.99
CA ASP A 245 -23.59 11.88 -12.25
C ASP A 245 -23.57 13.37 -11.91
N MET A 246 -24.48 14.13 -12.51
CA MET A 246 -24.64 15.56 -12.22
C MET A 246 -24.86 15.84 -10.73
N TYR A 247 -25.57 14.94 -10.03
CA TYR A 247 -25.77 15.05 -8.58
C TYR A 247 -24.45 14.94 -7.81
N ASP A 248 -23.56 14.02 -8.20
CA ASP A 248 -22.26 13.81 -7.55
C ASP A 248 -21.33 15.04 -7.69
N ILE A 249 -21.42 15.69 -8.86
CA ILE A 249 -20.68 16.92 -9.15
C ILE A 249 -21.20 18.07 -8.28
N ILE A 250 -22.53 18.27 -8.24
CA ILE A 250 -23.15 19.38 -7.51
C ILE A 250 -23.03 19.19 -5.99
N SER A 251 -23.13 17.95 -5.50
CA SER A 251 -22.98 17.61 -4.08
C SER A 251 -21.55 17.79 -3.56
N GLY A 252 -20.57 18.01 -4.46
CA GLY A 252 -19.16 18.19 -4.11
C GLY A 252 -18.46 16.90 -3.64
N THR A 253 -19.15 15.76 -3.72
CA THR A 253 -18.59 14.44 -3.39
C THR A 253 -17.46 14.04 -4.33
N VAL A 254 -17.47 14.56 -5.57
CA VAL A 254 -16.47 14.27 -6.59
C VAL A 254 -15.63 15.51 -6.88
N ARG A 255 -14.31 15.41 -6.67
CA ARG A 255 -13.35 16.40 -7.16
C ARG A 255 -12.89 16.04 -8.57
N VAL A 256 -13.46 16.69 -9.58
CA VAL A 256 -13.02 16.56 -10.97
C VAL A 256 -11.65 17.21 -11.12
N ASN A 257 -10.60 16.39 -11.27
CA ASN A 257 -9.22 16.88 -11.36
C ASN A 257 -8.77 17.17 -12.81
N HIS A 258 -9.56 16.76 -13.80
CA HIS A 258 -9.27 16.97 -15.22
C HIS A 258 -9.93 18.26 -15.71
N ILE A 259 -9.13 19.26 -16.05
CA ILE A 259 -9.59 20.54 -16.62
C ILE A 259 -10.00 20.38 -18.09
N LEU A 260 -9.40 19.41 -18.79
CA LEU A 260 -9.60 19.13 -20.20
C LEU A 260 -9.90 17.64 -20.35
N GLY A 261 -11.17 17.23 -20.35
CA GLY A 261 -11.54 15.80 -20.23
C GLY A 261 -13.02 15.62 -19.95
N PRO A 262 -13.65 14.50 -20.36
CA PRO A 262 -14.85 14.07 -19.67
C PRO A 262 -14.50 13.89 -18.18
N PRO A 263 -15.35 14.34 -17.25
CA PRO A 263 -15.08 14.14 -15.84
C PRO A 263 -15.14 12.63 -15.58
N LEU A 264 -14.02 12.02 -15.22
CA LEU A 264 -13.98 10.62 -14.80
C LEU A 264 -13.56 10.57 -13.32
N ILE A 265 -14.33 9.87 -12.51
CA ILE A 265 -13.97 9.54 -11.13
C ILE A 265 -13.01 8.37 -11.17
N GLU A 266 -11.77 8.58 -10.73
CA GLU A 266 -10.83 7.49 -10.52
C GLU A 266 -11.08 6.86 -9.14
N ILE A 267 -11.47 5.59 -9.10
CA ILE A 267 -11.55 4.84 -7.85
C ILE A 267 -10.13 4.46 -7.45
N LYS A 268 -9.62 5.11 -6.41
CA LYS A 268 -8.33 4.76 -5.83
C LYS A 268 -8.41 3.38 -5.20
N THR A 269 -7.69 2.43 -5.77
CA THR A 269 -7.51 1.09 -5.21
C THR A 269 -6.46 1.06 -4.08
N GLU A 270 -5.55 2.04 -4.05
CA GLU A 270 -4.57 2.20 -2.97
C GLU A 270 -5.21 2.84 -1.72
N ILE A 271 -5.23 2.08 -0.61
CA ILE A 271 -5.85 2.52 0.65
C ILE A 271 -4.94 3.49 1.43
N MET A 272 -3.64 3.42 1.22
CA MET A 272 -2.63 4.20 1.96
C MET A 272 -1.55 4.74 1.03
N PRO A 273 -1.04 5.98 1.21
CA PRO A 273 0.10 6.47 0.44
C PRO A 273 1.31 5.54 0.52
N ALA A 274 2.06 5.39 -0.58
CA ALA A 274 3.22 4.49 -0.67
C ALA A 274 4.21 4.65 0.49
N TRP A 275 4.56 5.89 0.86
CA TRP A 275 5.49 6.16 1.95
C TRP A 275 4.96 5.69 3.31
N GLN A 276 3.65 5.83 3.56
CA GLN A 276 3.06 5.33 4.80
C GLN A 276 3.03 3.80 4.82
N GLN A 277 2.76 3.14 3.69
CA GLN A 277 2.80 1.67 3.61
C GLN A 277 4.20 1.14 3.96
N VAL A 278 5.24 1.80 3.46
CA VAL A 278 6.63 1.42 3.74
C VAL A 278 6.99 1.70 5.19
N VAL A 279 6.69 2.89 5.70
CA VAL A 279 6.95 3.25 7.11
C VAL A 279 6.20 2.31 8.06
N LYS A 280 4.93 2.02 7.79
CA LYS A 280 4.13 1.03 8.53
C LYS A 280 4.84 -0.32 8.57
N ARG A 281 5.31 -0.81 7.42
CA ARG A 281 6.02 -2.09 7.35
C ARG A 281 7.34 -2.08 8.12
N VAL A 282 8.09 -0.98 8.09
CA VAL A 282 9.33 -0.83 8.87
C VAL A 282 9.01 -0.87 10.36
N ILE A 283 7.99 -0.14 10.81
CA ILE A 283 7.52 -0.16 12.20
C ILE A 283 7.11 -1.59 12.61
N ASP A 284 6.31 -2.26 11.77
CA ASP A 284 5.87 -3.64 11.99
C ASP A 284 7.06 -4.58 12.24
N VAL A 285 8.07 -4.52 11.38
CA VAL A 285 9.25 -5.41 11.45
C VAL A 285 10.14 -5.06 12.65
N VAL A 286 10.49 -3.79 12.82
CA VAL A 286 11.37 -3.33 13.91
C VAL A 286 10.74 -3.63 15.26
N PHE A 287 9.46 -3.30 15.45
CA PHE A 287 8.77 -3.56 16.71
C PHE A 287 8.65 -5.06 16.98
N SER A 288 8.29 -5.86 15.98
CA SER A 288 8.20 -7.32 16.14
C SER A 288 9.55 -7.94 16.49
N LEU A 289 10.64 -7.45 15.88
CA LEU A 289 12.00 -7.92 16.17
C LEU A 289 12.39 -7.58 17.62
N VAL A 290 12.13 -6.36 18.07
CA VAL A 290 12.38 -5.93 19.46
C VAL A 290 11.59 -6.79 20.43
N VAL A 291 10.29 -7.01 20.19
CA VAL A 291 9.45 -7.86 21.05
C VAL A 291 9.94 -9.30 21.08
N MET A 292 10.34 -9.87 19.94
CA MET A 292 10.84 -11.25 19.87
C MET A 292 12.18 -11.43 20.58
N ILE A 293 13.11 -10.48 20.44
CA ILE A 293 14.43 -10.55 21.08
C ILE A 293 14.31 -10.31 22.59
N LEU A 294 13.70 -9.19 23.00
CA LEU A 294 13.59 -8.83 24.42
C LEU A 294 12.61 -9.73 25.16
N GLY A 295 11.56 -10.19 24.48
CA GLY A 295 10.57 -11.09 25.03
C GLY A 295 11.01 -12.54 25.12
N PHE A 296 12.17 -12.93 24.57
CA PHE A 296 12.62 -14.33 24.52
C PHE A 296 12.49 -15.09 25.85
N PRO A 297 12.89 -14.52 27.01
CA PRO A 297 12.71 -15.20 28.30
C PRO A 297 11.23 -15.46 28.64
N VAL A 298 10.34 -14.55 28.25
CA VAL A 298 8.89 -14.67 28.44
C VAL A 298 8.32 -15.76 27.52
N PHE A 299 8.71 -15.79 26.23
CA PHE A 299 8.31 -16.85 25.30
C PHE A 299 8.71 -18.23 25.81
N PHE A 300 9.95 -18.36 26.31
CA PHE A 300 10.45 -19.62 26.87
C PHE A 300 9.65 -20.06 28.09
N THR A 301 9.42 -19.14 29.04
CA THR A 301 8.65 -19.42 30.26
C THR A 301 7.22 -19.84 29.94
N ILE A 302 6.52 -19.12 29.06
CA ILE A 302 5.17 -19.48 28.61
C ILE A 302 5.19 -20.85 27.92
N GLY A 303 6.19 -21.12 27.09
CA GLY A 303 6.34 -22.40 26.42
C GLY A 303 6.44 -23.58 27.39
N VAL A 304 7.23 -23.43 28.45
CA VAL A 304 7.33 -24.42 29.54
C VAL A 304 5.98 -24.56 30.26
N MET A 305 5.32 -23.46 30.62
CA MET A 305 3.99 -23.49 31.29
C MET A 305 2.95 -24.23 30.44
N VAL A 306 2.93 -24.00 29.12
CA VAL A 306 2.01 -24.67 28.18
C VAL A 306 2.34 -26.16 28.04
N LYS A 307 3.62 -26.53 28.08
CA LYS A 307 4.05 -27.93 27.99
C LYS A 307 3.71 -28.72 29.25
N LEU A 308 3.82 -28.08 30.42
CA LEU A 308 3.48 -28.67 31.71
C LEU A 308 1.96 -28.76 31.94
N SER A 309 1.17 -27.87 31.34
CA SER A 309 -0.28 -27.82 31.56
C SER A 309 -1.07 -28.94 30.84
N SER A 310 -0.59 -29.40 29.68
CA SER A 310 -1.28 -30.41 28.87
C SER A 310 -0.34 -31.11 27.87
N LYS A 311 -0.62 -32.38 27.52
CA LYS A 311 0.17 -33.14 26.54
C LYS A 311 0.05 -32.54 25.13
N GLY A 312 1.12 -32.61 24.33
CA GLY A 312 1.15 -32.17 22.91
C GLY A 312 2.12 -31.00 22.62
N PRO A 313 1.96 -30.30 21.47
CA PRO A 313 2.84 -29.22 21.03
C PRO A 313 2.59 -27.90 21.78
N VAL A 314 3.64 -27.09 21.94
CA VAL A 314 3.56 -25.77 22.59
C VAL A 314 2.78 -24.77 21.74
N PHE A 315 3.03 -24.79 20.42
CA PHE A 315 2.36 -23.90 19.49
C PHE A 315 1.12 -24.55 18.89
N TYR A 316 0.07 -23.76 18.77
CA TYR A 316 -1.11 -24.04 17.97
C TYR A 316 -1.00 -23.26 16.66
N MET A 317 -1.20 -23.96 15.54
CA MET A 317 -1.17 -23.37 14.21
C MET A 317 -2.50 -23.58 13.52
N GLN A 318 -3.06 -22.52 12.94
CA GLN A 318 -4.34 -22.57 12.26
C GLN A 318 -4.31 -21.78 10.95
N GLU A 319 -4.94 -22.34 9.91
CA GLU A 319 -5.10 -21.62 8.66
C GLU A 319 -6.11 -20.47 8.80
N ARG A 320 -5.72 -19.32 8.27
CA ARG A 320 -6.50 -18.08 8.23
C ARG A 320 -6.32 -17.42 6.87
N ILE A 321 -7.26 -16.57 6.49
CA ILE A 321 -7.16 -15.79 5.26
C ILE A 321 -6.51 -14.43 5.55
N GLY A 322 -5.51 -14.11 4.74
CA GLY A 322 -4.72 -12.89 4.88
C GLY A 322 -4.81 -11.97 3.67
N TRP A 323 -3.71 -11.27 3.40
CA TRP A 323 -3.66 -10.24 2.37
C TRP A 323 -3.94 -10.81 0.97
N HIS A 324 -4.79 -10.13 0.21
CA HIS A 324 -5.32 -10.55 -1.09
C HIS A 324 -5.99 -11.94 -1.08
N GLY A 325 -6.61 -12.32 0.04
CA GLY A 325 -7.32 -13.60 0.16
C GLY A 325 -6.39 -14.81 0.26
N LYS A 326 -5.08 -14.62 0.46
CA LYS A 326 -4.13 -15.73 0.54
C LYS A 326 -4.18 -16.42 1.90
N PRO A 327 -4.26 -17.75 1.96
CA PRO A 327 -4.22 -18.47 3.23
C PRO A 327 -2.81 -18.41 3.85
N PHE A 328 -2.75 -18.31 5.18
CA PHE A 328 -1.51 -18.39 5.96
C PHE A 328 -1.77 -19.08 7.31
N ARG A 329 -0.71 -19.55 7.98
CA ARG A 329 -0.83 -20.22 9.29
C ARG A 329 -0.55 -19.23 10.42
N ILE A 330 -1.59 -18.86 11.17
CA ILE A 330 -1.43 -18.07 12.39
C ILE A 330 -0.80 -18.91 13.49
N ILE A 331 0.18 -18.36 14.21
CA ILE A 331 0.90 -19.04 15.29
C ILE A 331 0.45 -18.48 16.64
N LYS A 332 0.05 -19.34 17.56
CA LYS A 332 -0.30 -18.98 18.94
C LYS A 332 0.32 -19.96 19.94
N PHE A 333 0.45 -19.56 21.19
CA PHE A 333 0.60 -20.54 22.25
C PHE A 333 -0.70 -21.30 22.43
N ARG A 334 -0.58 -22.61 22.63
CA ARG A 334 -1.76 -23.45 22.86
C ARG A 334 -2.39 -23.12 24.21
N SER A 335 -3.62 -22.62 24.17
CA SER A 335 -4.44 -22.33 25.36
C SER A 335 -5.56 -23.36 25.60
N MET A 336 -5.89 -24.17 24.59
CA MET A 336 -6.92 -25.21 24.64
C MET A 336 -6.33 -26.63 24.53
N ARG A 337 -7.11 -27.65 24.90
CA ARG A 337 -6.76 -29.06 24.67
C ARG A 337 -6.64 -29.37 23.17
N VAL A 338 -5.87 -30.40 22.81
CA VAL A 338 -5.58 -30.75 21.41
C VAL A 338 -6.84 -31.21 20.66
N ASP A 339 -7.79 -31.80 21.36
CA ASP A 339 -9.08 -32.29 20.89
C ASP A 339 -10.20 -31.23 20.90
N ALA A 340 -9.87 -29.96 21.16
CA ALA A 340 -10.87 -28.89 21.32
C ALA A 340 -11.80 -28.69 20.10
N GLU A 341 -11.37 -29.05 18.90
CA GLU A 341 -12.13 -28.85 17.66
C GLU A 341 -12.47 -30.17 16.94
N GLN A 342 -12.60 -31.29 17.66
CA GLN A 342 -12.97 -32.59 17.04
C GLN A 342 -14.26 -32.54 16.22
N ASN A 343 -15.21 -31.68 16.61
CA ASN A 343 -16.49 -31.50 15.91
C ASN A 343 -16.45 -30.35 14.88
N GLY A 344 -15.27 -29.99 14.35
CA GLY A 344 -15.08 -28.96 13.35
C GLY A 344 -14.84 -27.54 13.89
N PRO A 345 -14.75 -26.53 13.00
CA PRO A 345 -14.43 -25.14 13.37
C PRO A 345 -15.46 -24.54 14.33
N GLN A 346 -15.02 -24.15 15.52
CA GLN A 346 -15.90 -23.57 16.54
C GLN A 346 -15.32 -22.26 17.08
N LEU A 347 -16.21 -21.31 17.37
CA LEU A 347 -15.86 -20.11 18.13
C LEU A 347 -15.75 -20.47 19.61
N ALA A 348 -14.83 -19.80 20.30
CA ALA A 348 -14.69 -19.96 21.75
C ALA A 348 -15.81 -19.21 22.45
N LYS A 349 -16.46 -19.87 23.42
CA LYS A 349 -17.49 -19.25 24.27
C LYS A 349 -16.89 -18.71 25.56
N GLU A 350 -17.65 -17.89 26.28
CA GLU A 350 -17.33 -17.53 27.65
C GLU A 350 -17.33 -18.79 28.54
N ASN A 351 -16.30 -18.95 29.38
CA ASN A 351 -16.07 -20.16 30.23
C ASN A 351 -16.03 -21.50 29.47
N ASP A 352 -15.34 -21.52 28.34
CA ASP A 352 -15.17 -22.72 27.51
C ASP A 352 -14.34 -23.82 28.21
N GLU A 353 -14.97 -24.98 28.45
CA GLU A 353 -14.37 -26.15 29.13
C GLU A 353 -13.13 -26.71 28.43
N ARG A 354 -12.94 -26.39 27.15
CA ARG A 354 -11.79 -26.82 26.35
C ARG A 354 -10.50 -26.07 26.70
N VAL A 355 -10.62 -24.95 27.44
CA VAL A 355 -9.51 -24.09 27.83
C VAL A 355 -8.78 -24.67 29.05
N THR A 356 -7.46 -24.71 28.99
CA THR A 356 -6.62 -25.15 30.12
C THR A 356 -6.51 -24.05 31.18
N ARG A 357 -6.20 -24.39 32.44
CA ARG A 357 -5.99 -23.38 33.51
C ARG A 357 -4.95 -22.33 33.12
N THR A 358 -3.81 -22.77 32.60
CA THR A 358 -2.77 -21.90 32.03
C THR A 358 -3.30 -21.10 30.84
N GLY A 359 -4.08 -21.74 29.97
CA GLY A 359 -4.70 -21.08 28.82
C GLY A 359 -5.64 -19.95 29.20
N LEU A 360 -6.34 -20.04 30.33
CA LEU A 360 -7.22 -18.99 30.82
C LEU A 360 -6.42 -17.73 31.19
N PHE A 361 -5.28 -17.89 31.86
CA PHE A 361 -4.34 -16.79 32.13
C PHE A 361 -3.78 -16.19 30.83
N LEU A 362 -3.35 -17.04 29.89
CA LEU A 362 -2.77 -16.58 28.62
C LEU A 362 -3.78 -15.79 27.78
N ARG A 363 -5.04 -16.24 27.69
CA ARG A 363 -6.10 -15.56 26.92
C ARG A 363 -6.48 -14.22 27.54
N LYS A 364 -6.64 -14.18 28.87
CA LYS A 364 -6.95 -12.93 29.61
C LYS A 364 -5.89 -11.85 29.40
N THR A 365 -4.62 -12.27 29.39
CA THR A 365 -3.47 -11.37 29.20
C THR A 365 -3.07 -11.20 27.73
N ARG A 366 -3.73 -11.91 26.79
CA ARG A 366 -3.38 -12.01 25.37
C ARG A 366 -1.94 -12.48 25.10
N LEU A 367 -1.30 -13.10 26.09
CA LEU A 367 0.05 -13.64 25.95
C LEU A 367 0.08 -14.85 25.01
N ASP A 368 -1.06 -15.51 24.77
CA ASP A 368 -1.18 -16.57 23.77
C ASP A 368 -0.95 -16.08 22.33
N GLU A 369 -1.13 -14.79 22.06
CA GLU A 369 -0.98 -14.18 20.74
C GLU A 369 0.45 -13.71 20.44
N LEU A 370 1.37 -13.72 21.42
CA LEU A 370 2.75 -13.27 21.22
C LEU A 370 3.49 -13.96 20.04
N PRO A 371 3.32 -15.27 19.76
CA PRO A 371 4.00 -15.88 18.61
C PRO A 371 3.62 -15.27 17.25
N GLN A 372 2.51 -14.52 17.17
CA GLN A 372 2.09 -13.83 15.94
C GLN A 372 3.06 -12.72 15.51
N PHE A 373 3.92 -12.21 16.40
CA PHE A 373 5.00 -11.29 15.99
C PHE A 373 5.93 -11.93 14.94
N PHE A 374 6.05 -13.26 14.93
CA PHE A 374 6.75 -13.97 13.84
C PHE A 374 5.98 -13.88 12.51
N ASN A 375 4.65 -14.03 12.52
CA ASN A 375 3.83 -13.84 11.32
C ASN A 375 3.95 -12.40 10.78
N VAL A 376 4.12 -11.41 11.67
CA VAL A 376 4.42 -10.03 11.27
C VAL A 376 5.79 -9.95 10.58
N LEU A 377 6.85 -10.54 11.15
CA LEU A 377 8.19 -10.54 10.52
C LEU A 377 8.18 -11.17 9.12
N VAL A 378 7.56 -12.33 8.95
CA VAL A 378 7.47 -13.03 7.65
C VAL A 378 6.58 -12.29 6.65
N GLY A 379 5.65 -11.47 7.13
CA GLY A 379 4.85 -10.57 6.30
C GLY A 379 3.43 -11.06 6.00
N ASP A 380 2.99 -12.11 6.70
CA ASP A 380 1.60 -12.57 6.68
C ASP A 380 0.67 -11.58 7.39
N MET A 381 1.17 -10.97 8.47
CA MET A 381 0.43 -10.05 9.33
C MET A 381 1.12 -8.69 9.46
N SER A 382 0.40 -7.76 10.06
CA SER A 382 0.82 -6.41 10.49
C SER A 382 0.55 -6.28 12.00
N LEU A 383 1.13 -5.28 12.67
CA LEU A 383 0.77 -5.03 14.08
C LEU A 383 -0.70 -4.64 14.20
N VAL A 384 -1.12 -3.73 13.32
CA VAL A 384 -2.50 -3.23 13.22
C VAL A 384 -3.09 -3.57 11.86
N GLY A 385 -4.28 -4.15 11.87
CA GLY A 385 -5.03 -4.55 10.68
C GLY A 385 -6.28 -5.34 11.07
N PRO A 386 -7.21 -5.63 10.14
CA PRO A 386 -8.39 -6.43 10.43
C PRO A 386 -8.05 -7.80 11.01
N ARG A 387 -8.92 -8.36 11.86
CA ARG A 387 -8.65 -9.68 12.45
C ARG A 387 -8.72 -10.77 11.37
N PRO A 388 -7.73 -11.67 11.26
CA PRO A 388 -7.76 -12.74 10.26
C PRO A 388 -8.78 -13.82 10.64
N GLU A 389 -9.74 -14.09 9.76
CA GLU A 389 -10.75 -15.13 9.95
C GLU A 389 -10.49 -16.42 9.16
N ARG A 390 -11.16 -17.50 9.56
CA ARG A 390 -11.10 -18.80 8.85
C ARG A 390 -12.01 -18.72 7.63
N GLN A 391 -11.62 -19.36 6.53
CA GLN A 391 -12.44 -19.42 5.31
C GLN A 391 -13.89 -19.83 5.62
N TYR A 392 -14.08 -20.86 6.46
CA TYR A 392 -15.40 -21.32 6.91
C TYR A 392 -16.31 -20.21 7.47
N PHE A 393 -15.78 -19.28 8.27
CA PHE A 393 -16.58 -18.17 8.80
C PHE A 393 -16.72 -17.05 7.77
N ILE A 394 -15.70 -16.83 6.95
CA ILE A 394 -15.74 -15.85 5.86
C ILE A 394 -16.86 -16.19 4.89
N ASP A 395 -17.00 -17.46 4.50
CA ASP A 395 -18.05 -17.91 3.58
C ASP A 395 -19.45 -17.59 4.12
N LYS A 396 -19.65 -17.75 5.44
CA LYS A 396 -20.92 -17.39 6.12
C LYS A 396 -21.12 -15.88 6.24
N ILE A 397 -20.06 -15.14 6.58
CA ILE A 397 -20.12 -13.68 6.72
C ILE A 397 -20.42 -13.04 5.37
N VAL A 398 -19.77 -13.48 4.30
CA VAL A 398 -19.91 -12.94 2.95
C VAL A 398 -21.33 -13.13 2.40
N GLN A 399 -22.06 -14.16 2.84
CA GLN A 399 -23.48 -14.32 2.51
C GLN A 399 -24.37 -13.21 3.10
N ILE A 400 -23.97 -12.62 4.24
CA ILE A 400 -24.72 -11.59 4.97
C ILE A 400 -24.17 -10.18 4.67
N ALA A 401 -22.85 -10.06 4.57
CA ALA A 401 -22.09 -8.84 4.40
C ALA A 401 -20.98 -9.05 3.36
N PRO A 402 -21.30 -9.01 2.04
CA PRO A 402 -20.35 -9.22 0.95
C PRO A 402 -19.11 -8.31 1.02
N GLN A 403 -19.28 -7.10 1.55
CA GLN A 403 -18.21 -6.11 1.76
C GLN A 403 -17.07 -6.59 2.67
N TYR A 404 -17.20 -7.73 3.36
CA TYR A 404 -16.11 -8.35 4.11
C TYR A 404 -14.84 -8.54 3.25
N ARG A 405 -15.00 -8.80 1.94
CA ARG A 405 -13.86 -8.97 1.02
C ARG A 405 -12.92 -7.77 0.97
N HIS A 406 -13.41 -6.58 1.25
CA HIS A 406 -12.58 -5.37 1.30
C HIS A 406 -11.50 -5.43 2.40
N LEU A 407 -11.70 -6.21 3.46
CA LEU A 407 -10.68 -6.40 4.49
C LEU A 407 -9.42 -7.09 3.95
N HIS A 408 -9.53 -7.87 2.87
CA HIS A 408 -8.40 -8.55 2.25
C HIS A 408 -7.46 -7.61 1.49
N LYS A 409 -7.82 -6.32 1.32
CA LYS A 409 -6.97 -5.33 0.66
C LYS A 409 -5.71 -4.98 1.48
N VAL A 410 -5.70 -5.26 2.79
CA VAL A 410 -4.57 -5.03 3.69
C VAL A 410 -4.12 -6.31 4.40
N ARG A 411 -2.94 -6.28 5.01
CA ARG A 411 -2.51 -7.38 5.89
C ARG A 411 -3.39 -7.41 7.14
N PRO A 412 -3.81 -8.60 7.60
CA PRO A 412 -4.46 -8.73 8.90
C PRO A 412 -3.55 -8.30 10.05
N GLY A 413 -4.16 -7.89 11.16
CA GLY A 413 -3.48 -7.36 12.34
C GLY A 413 -3.40 -8.35 13.51
N ILE A 414 -2.37 -8.18 14.36
CA ILE A 414 -2.40 -8.75 15.73
C ILE A 414 -3.54 -8.08 16.51
N THR A 415 -3.65 -6.75 16.40
CA THR A 415 -4.77 -5.96 16.89
C THR A 415 -5.53 -5.30 15.75
N SER A 416 -6.82 -5.01 15.96
CA SER A 416 -7.72 -4.39 15.01
C SER A 416 -8.60 -3.35 15.68
N TRP A 417 -9.13 -2.42 14.89
CA TRP A 417 -10.14 -1.48 15.39
C TRP A 417 -11.37 -2.23 15.91
N GLY A 418 -11.84 -3.25 15.20
CA GLY A 418 -12.91 -4.12 15.66
C GLY A 418 -12.63 -4.79 17.01
N GLN A 419 -11.43 -5.31 17.24
CA GLN A 419 -11.05 -5.92 18.53
C GLN A 419 -11.05 -4.89 19.67
N VAL A 420 -10.61 -3.65 19.42
CA VAL A 420 -10.58 -2.59 20.42
C VAL A 420 -11.98 -2.09 20.77
N LYS A 421 -12.87 -1.94 19.79
CA LYS A 421 -14.22 -1.38 19.99
C LYS A 421 -15.25 -2.41 20.44
N TYR A 422 -15.23 -3.60 19.84
CA TYR A 422 -16.23 -4.64 20.06
C TYR A 422 -15.73 -5.73 21.00
N GLY A 423 -14.46 -6.10 20.91
CA GLY A 423 -13.89 -7.23 21.64
C GLY A 423 -14.07 -8.57 20.91
N TYR A 424 -14.40 -9.62 21.65
CA TYR A 424 -14.57 -10.98 21.12
C TYR A 424 -15.99 -11.17 20.57
N ALA A 425 -16.08 -11.87 19.44
CA ALA A 425 -17.34 -12.29 18.82
C ALA A 425 -17.49 -13.81 19.00
N GLU A 426 -18.67 -14.25 19.44
CA GLU A 426 -18.99 -15.64 19.79
C GLU A 426 -19.87 -16.34 18.75
N ASN A 427 -20.46 -15.58 17.82
CA ASN A 427 -21.28 -16.08 16.70
C ASN A 427 -21.07 -15.22 15.43
N VAL A 428 -21.68 -15.63 14.32
CA VAL A 428 -21.50 -14.96 13.01
C VAL A 428 -22.10 -13.56 13.02
N GLU A 429 -23.23 -13.36 13.69
CA GLU A 429 -23.92 -12.07 13.81
C GLU A 429 -23.03 -11.04 14.50
N GLN A 430 -22.39 -11.42 15.61
CA GLN A 430 -21.42 -10.57 16.32
C GLN A 430 -20.15 -10.32 15.49
N MET A 431 -19.72 -11.28 14.65
CA MET A 431 -18.62 -11.06 13.72
C MET A 431 -18.99 -9.99 12.66
N VAL A 432 -20.24 -9.98 12.19
CA VAL A 432 -20.77 -8.96 11.26
C VAL A 432 -20.89 -7.59 11.95
N GLU A 433 -21.28 -7.54 13.23
CA GLU A 433 -21.27 -6.28 13.99
C GLU A 433 -19.85 -5.71 14.14
N ARG A 434 -18.88 -6.58 14.47
CA ARG A 434 -17.47 -6.19 14.58
C ARG A 434 -16.89 -5.74 13.24
N LEU A 435 -17.27 -6.40 12.14
CA LEU A 435 -16.81 -6.08 10.78
C LEU A 435 -16.99 -4.59 10.45
N LYS A 436 -18.06 -3.94 10.93
CA LYS A 436 -18.31 -2.50 10.70
C LYS A 436 -17.11 -1.63 11.11
N PHE A 437 -16.46 -1.94 12.23
CA PHE A 437 -15.30 -1.19 12.71
C PHE A 437 -14.03 -1.51 11.91
N ASP A 438 -13.86 -2.75 11.46
CA ASP A 438 -12.74 -3.12 10.61
C ASP A 438 -12.86 -2.49 9.21
N LEU A 439 -14.09 -2.29 8.69
CA LEU A 439 -14.31 -1.51 7.47
C LEU A 439 -14.00 -0.02 7.68
N LEU A 440 -14.39 0.57 8.81
CA LEU A 440 -14.02 1.95 9.16
C LEU A 440 -12.49 2.12 9.23
N TYR A 441 -11.75 1.08 9.66
CA TYR A 441 -10.30 1.08 9.62
C TYR A 441 -9.76 1.15 8.20
N ILE A 442 -10.30 0.36 7.26
CA ILE A 442 -9.88 0.39 5.86
C ILE A 442 -10.07 1.80 5.28
N GLU A 443 -11.23 2.42 5.50
CA GLU A 443 -11.53 3.76 4.96
C GLU A 443 -10.66 4.88 5.55
N ASN A 444 -10.17 4.70 6.79
CA ASN A 444 -9.43 5.75 7.52
C ASN A 444 -7.97 5.36 7.79
N ILE A 445 -7.45 4.38 7.05
CA ILE A 445 -6.14 3.81 7.37
C ILE A 445 -5.04 4.87 7.30
N SER A 446 -4.27 4.99 8.38
CA SER A 446 -3.13 5.90 8.46
C SER A 446 -2.23 5.49 9.61
N LEU A 447 -0.96 5.91 9.58
CA LEU A 447 -0.03 5.69 10.69
C LEU A 447 -0.56 6.26 12.02
N ALA A 448 -1.29 7.37 11.97
CA ALA A 448 -1.89 7.98 13.15
C ALA A 448 -3.04 7.14 13.72
N VAL A 449 -3.89 6.55 12.86
CA VAL A 449 -4.94 5.62 13.29
C VAL A 449 -4.34 4.34 13.85
N ASP A 450 -3.30 3.79 13.22
CA ASP A 450 -2.56 2.64 13.74
C ASP A 450 -2.02 2.90 15.16
N LEU A 451 -1.37 4.05 15.37
CA LEU A 451 -0.85 4.44 16.68
C LEU A 451 -1.97 4.54 17.73
N LYS A 452 -3.12 5.13 17.38
CA LYS A 452 -4.29 5.18 18.27
C LYS A 452 -4.76 3.78 18.66
N ILE A 453 -4.90 2.88 17.69
CA ILE A 453 -5.34 1.50 17.94
C ILE A 453 -4.35 0.77 18.86
N LEU A 454 -3.04 0.94 18.65
CA LEU A 454 -2.01 0.37 19.54
C LEU A 454 -2.13 0.89 20.98
N ILE A 455 -2.28 2.21 21.16
CA ILE A 455 -2.45 2.83 22.48
C ILE A 455 -3.69 2.25 23.19
N TYR A 456 -4.84 2.21 22.51
CA TYR A 456 -6.05 1.62 23.09
C TYR A 456 -5.90 0.13 23.40
N THR A 457 -5.16 -0.62 22.58
CA THR A 457 -4.88 -2.03 22.81
C THR A 457 -4.10 -2.21 24.12
N VAL A 458 -3.03 -1.43 24.33
CA VAL A 458 -2.24 -1.47 25.57
C VAL A 458 -3.10 -1.09 26.78
N LEU A 459 -3.92 -0.04 26.68
CA LEU A 459 -4.82 0.38 27.75
C LEU A 459 -5.81 -0.74 28.14
N ILE A 460 -6.41 -1.42 27.16
CA ILE A 460 -7.33 -2.54 27.39
C ILE A 460 -6.62 -3.72 28.07
N MET A 461 -5.38 -4.01 27.67
CA MET A 461 -4.56 -5.07 28.27
C MET A 461 -4.22 -4.76 29.73
N VAL A 462 -3.79 -3.53 30.02
CA VAL A 462 -3.44 -3.08 31.40
C VAL A 462 -4.69 -3.08 32.31
N GLN A 463 -5.85 -2.70 31.78
CA GLN A 463 -7.11 -2.74 32.53
C GLN A 463 -7.65 -4.16 32.74
N GLY A 464 -7.07 -5.19 32.11
CA GLY A 464 -7.54 -6.58 32.21
C GLY A 464 -8.94 -6.80 31.65
N ARG A 465 -9.40 -5.93 30.73
CA ARG A 465 -10.72 -6.03 30.06
C ARG A 465 -10.72 -7.02 28.89
N GLY A 466 -9.61 -7.71 28.64
CA GLY A 466 -9.60 -8.87 27.76
C GLY A 466 -10.35 -10.03 28.42
N LYS A 467 -11.32 -10.62 27.71
CA LYS A 467 -11.95 -11.88 28.14
C LYS A 467 -10.91 -12.98 28.31
#